data_AF-A0A1S4ERT2-F1
#
_entry.id   AF-A0A1S4ERT2-F1
#
_cell.length_a   1.000
_cell.length_b   1.000
_cell.length_c   1.000
_cell.angle_alpha   90.00
_cell.angle_beta   90.00
_cell.angle_gamma   90.00
#
_symmetry.space_group_name_H-M   'P 1'
#
loop_
_entity.id
_entity.type
_entity.pdbx_description
1 polymer ?
#
loop_
_entity_poly.entity_id
_entity_poly.type
_entity_poly.pdbx_seq_one_letter_code
_entity_poly.pdbx_strand_id
1 'polypeptide(L)'
;MSKQQSLYTLDQTEVSPTLQRIDLGAGSEKYSIVSIAVSPDYQKIALFINNGKLWIKSSDLRKNYRLYDTQQLSEPKQIVWCGSEAVVCYWG
;
A
#
# COMPACT_ATOMS: atom_id res chain seq x y z
N MET A 1 -9.84 -23.04 -7.74
CA MET A 1 -8.42 -22.65 -7.88
C MET A 1 -8.19 -21.37 -7.07
N SER A 2 -7.33 -21.39 -6.06
CA SER A 2 -7.08 -20.20 -5.22
C SER A 2 -6.22 -19.19 -5.97
N LYS A 3 -6.73 -17.97 -6.19
CA LYS A 3 -5.97 -16.85 -6.76
C LYS A 3 -4.74 -16.57 -5.88
N GLN A 4 -3.55 -16.65 -6.46
CA GLN A 4 -2.30 -16.27 -5.80
C GLN A 4 -2.27 -14.74 -5.66
N GLN A 5 -1.92 -14.24 -4.48
CA GLN A 5 -1.85 -12.81 -4.22
C GLN A 5 -0.49 -12.29 -4.68
N SER A 6 -0.52 -11.41 -5.67
CA SER A 6 0.67 -10.84 -6.28
C SER A 6 0.45 -9.36 -6.53
N LEU A 7 1.41 -8.53 -6.13
CA LEU A 7 1.47 -7.12 -6.49
C LEU A 7 2.45 -6.95 -7.64
N TYR A 8 2.09 -6.14 -8.61
CA TYR A 8 2.92 -5.86 -9.77
C TYR A 8 3.12 -4.36 -9.90
N THR A 9 4.31 -3.95 -10.30
CA THR A 9 4.58 -2.58 -10.77
C THR A 9 4.81 -2.62 -12.26
N LEU A 10 4.40 -1.57 -12.94
CA LEU A 10 4.74 -1.33 -14.33
C LEU A 10 5.00 0.16 -14.47
N ASP A 11 6.17 0.54 -14.96
CA ASP A 11 6.43 1.89 -15.40
C ASP A 11 6.20 2.05 -16.91
N GLN A 12 6.17 3.30 -17.38
CA GLN A 12 5.91 3.63 -18.79
C GLN A 12 7.01 3.18 -19.78
N THR A 13 8.17 2.76 -19.25
CA THR A 13 9.34 2.30 -20.02
C THR A 13 9.46 0.77 -20.03
N GLU A 14 8.79 0.09 -19.11
CA GLU A 14 8.79 -1.36 -18.98
C GLU A 14 7.81 -2.01 -19.98
N VAL A 15 8.21 -3.15 -20.54
CA VAL A 15 7.39 -3.94 -21.48
C VAL A 15 6.59 -5.04 -20.75
N SER A 16 6.97 -5.34 -19.52
CA SER A 16 6.31 -6.35 -18.69
C SER A 16 6.29 -5.93 -17.23
N PRO A 17 5.24 -6.33 -16.48
CA PRO A 17 5.11 -5.99 -15.07
C PRO A 17 6.16 -6.69 -14.22
N THR A 18 6.75 -5.96 -13.28
CA THR A 18 7.67 -6.50 -12.28
C THR A 18 6.89 -6.97 -11.05
N LEU A 19 7.08 -8.24 -10.66
CA LEU A 19 6.49 -8.80 -9.44
C LEU A 19 7.11 -8.16 -8.20
N GLN A 20 6.27 -7.56 -7.36
CA GLN A 20 6.65 -7.00 -6.07
C GLN A 20 6.39 -8.00 -4.95
N ARG A 21 7.42 -8.23 -4.14
CA ARG A 21 7.27 -8.99 -2.91
C ARG A 21 6.64 -8.12 -1.84
N ILE A 22 5.53 -8.61 -1.31
CA ILE A 22 4.82 -8.00 -0.20
C ILE A 22 5.14 -8.82 1.05
N ASP A 23 5.88 -8.23 1.99
CA ASP A 23 6.09 -8.79 3.31
C ASP A 23 5.26 -8.00 4.33
N LEU A 24 4.09 -8.54 4.70
CA LEU A 24 3.16 -7.92 5.65
C LEU A 24 3.26 -8.55 7.04
N GLY A 25 4.32 -9.33 7.30
CA GLY A 25 4.45 -10.13 8.50
C GLY A 25 3.83 -11.52 8.34
N ALA A 26 4.41 -12.49 9.06
CA ALA A 26 4.15 -13.90 8.94
C ALA A 26 2.67 -14.26 9.24
N GLY A 27 1.95 -14.64 8.19
CA GLY A 27 0.59 -15.16 8.29
C GLY A 27 0.13 -15.68 6.94
N SER A 28 -0.54 -16.83 6.91
CA SER A 28 -1.18 -17.42 5.74
C SER A 28 -2.48 -16.73 5.33
N GLU A 29 -2.76 -15.56 5.91
CA GLU A 29 -4.01 -14.85 5.68
C GLU A 29 -3.98 -14.08 4.36
N LYS A 30 -5.13 -14.04 3.70
CA LYS A 30 -5.30 -13.34 2.44
C LYS A 30 -5.45 -11.85 2.69
N TYR A 31 -4.51 -11.06 2.19
CA TYR A 31 -4.56 -9.60 2.29
C TYR A 31 -4.89 -8.92 0.95
N SER A 32 -5.68 -7.86 0.99
CA SER A 32 -6.03 -7.03 -0.17
C SER A 32 -5.70 -5.58 0.14
N ILE A 33 -5.07 -4.88 -0.81
CA ILE A 33 -4.94 -3.42 -0.76
C ILE A 33 -6.31 -2.85 -1.13
N VAL A 34 -6.91 -2.11 -0.21
CA VAL A 34 -8.26 -1.54 -0.36
C VAL A 34 -8.24 -0.04 -0.62
N SER A 35 -7.15 0.66 -0.24
CA SER A 35 -7.02 2.09 -0.52
C SER A 35 -5.57 2.46 -0.86
N ILE A 36 -5.40 3.44 -1.75
CA ILE A 36 -4.09 3.87 -2.27
C ILE A 36 -4.07 5.40 -2.38
N ALA A 37 -2.98 6.03 -1.95
CA ALA A 37 -2.69 7.43 -2.28
C ALA A 37 -1.20 7.65 -2.54
N VAL A 38 -0.89 8.46 -3.55
CA VAL A 38 0.49 8.85 -3.90
C VAL A 38 0.78 10.22 -3.29
N SER A 39 2.00 10.41 -2.77
CA SER A 39 2.42 11.69 -2.18
C SER A 39 2.50 12.78 -3.26
N PRO A 40 2.36 14.07 -2.89
CA PRO A 40 2.38 15.17 -3.86
C PRO A 40 3.69 15.31 -4.65
N ASP A 41 4.81 14.83 -4.10
CA ASP A 41 6.13 14.80 -4.75
C ASP A 41 6.37 13.53 -5.59
N TYR A 42 5.39 12.63 -5.67
CA TYR A 42 5.44 11.35 -6.36
C TYR A 42 6.53 10.38 -5.86
N GLN A 43 7.15 10.66 -4.71
CA GLN A 43 8.23 9.83 -4.16
C GLN A 43 7.70 8.68 -3.29
N LYS A 44 6.49 8.80 -2.75
CA LYS A 44 5.93 7.84 -1.80
C LYS A 44 4.51 7.43 -2.18
N ILE A 45 4.14 6.25 -1.72
CA ILE A 45 2.80 5.70 -1.85
C ILE A 45 2.36 5.15 -0.50
N ALA A 46 1.12 5.46 -0.13
CA ALA A 46 0.44 4.95 1.04
C ALA A 46 -0.57 3.90 0.58
N LEU A 47 -0.50 2.71 1.16
CA LEU A 47 -1.37 1.57 0.87
C LEU A 47 -2.08 1.18 2.15
N PHE A 48 -3.41 1.14 2.14
CA PHE A 48 -4.19 0.59 3.23
C PHE A 48 -4.64 -0.84 2.90
N ILE A 49 -4.39 -1.75 3.83
CA ILE A 49 -4.65 -3.18 3.66
C ILE A 49 -5.86 -3.55 4.51
N ASN A 50 -6.70 -4.47 4.02
CA ASN A 50 -7.91 -4.93 4.71
C ASN A 50 -7.71 -5.56 6.10
N ASN A 51 -6.46 -5.78 6.53
CA ASN A 51 -6.11 -6.21 7.88
C ASN A 51 -5.76 -5.04 8.83
N GLY A 52 -6.04 -3.79 8.41
CA GLY A 52 -5.81 -2.59 9.20
C GLY A 52 -4.40 -2.02 9.15
N LYS A 53 -3.51 -2.62 8.35
CA LYS A 53 -2.15 -2.11 8.18
C LYS A 53 -2.10 -1.00 7.14
N LEU A 54 -1.49 0.12 7.52
CA LEU A 54 -1.09 1.21 6.65
C LEU A 54 0.39 1.06 6.30
N TRP A 55 0.68 1.01 5.01
CA TRP A 55 2.04 0.85 4.48
C TRP A 55 2.46 2.07 3.70
N ILE A 56 3.53 2.73 4.12
CA ILE A 56 4.19 3.80 3.37
C ILE A 56 5.46 3.24 2.72
N LYS A 57 5.52 3.32 1.39
CA LYS A 57 6.66 2.88 0.57
C LYS A 57 7.10 3.97 -0.40
N SER A 58 8.24 3.77 -1.06
CA SER A 58 8.53 4.51 -2.28
C SER A 58 7.49 4.20 -3.36
N SER A 59 7.28 5.14 -4.27
CA SER A 59 6.30 4.98 -5.37
C SER A 59 6.60 3.80 -6.30
N ASP A 60 7.87 3.43 -6.45
CA ASP A 60 8.32 2.21 -7.14
C ASP A 60 8.19 0.92 -6.31
N LEU A 61 7.66 1.02 -5.08
CA LEU A 61 7.48 -0.06 -4.11
C LEU A 61 8.76 -0.79 -3.68
N ARG A 62 9.95 -0.28 -4.02
CA ARG A 62 11.23 -0.92 -3.68
C ARG A 62 11.66 -0.68 -2.24
N LYS A 63 11.40 0.52 -1.70
CA LYS A 63 11.77 0.93 -0.34
C LYS A 63 10.57 0.94 0.58
N ASN A 64 10.70 0.31 1.74
CA ASN A 64 9.73 0.39 2.83
C ASN A 64 10.12 1.54 3.76
N TYR A 65 9.22 2.50 3.98
CA TYR A 65 9.44 3.58 4.95
C TYR A 65 8.79 3.24 6.30
N ARG A 66 7.52 2.81 6.30
CA ARG A 66 6.75 2.52 7.51
C ARG A 66 5.68 1.46 7.24
N LEU A 67 5.55 0.50 8.15
CA LEU A 67 4.36 -0.35 8.29
C LEU A 67 3.74 -0.04 9.65
N TYR A 68 2.50 0.41 9.68
CA TYR A 68 1.81 0.83 10.90
C TYR A 68 0.46 0.11 11.01
N ASP A 69 0.17 -0.46 12.17
CA ASP A 69 -1.12 -1.09 12.46
C ASP A 69 -2.09 -0.04 13.03
N THR A 70 -3.11 0.30 12.24
CA THR A 70 -4.14 1.28 12.67
C THR A 70 -5.19 0.67 13.59
N GLN A 71 -5.20 -0.67 13.73
CA GLN A 71 -6.23 -1.45 14.42
C GLN A 71 -7.64 -1.28 13.83
N GLN A 72 -7.78 -0.57 12.69
CA GLN A 72 -9.04 -0.38 11.98
C GLN A 72 -9.19 -1.44 10.90
N LEU A 73 -10.18 -2.33 11.01
CA LEU A 73 -10.44 -3.34 9.97
C LEU A 73 -11.36 -2.85 8.84
N SER A 74 -12.06 -1.74 9.06
CA SER A 74 -12.86 -1.09 8.03
C SER A 74 -11.97 -0.36 7.02
N GLU A 75 -12.41 -0.31 5.76
CA GLU A 75 -11.74 0.50 4.74
C GLU A 75 -11.94 2.01 5.04
N PRO A 76 -10.88 2.83 4.98
CA PRO A 76 -11.03 4.26 5.13
C PRO A 76 -11.81 4.83 3.95
N LYS A 77 -12.76 5.73 4.23
CA LYS A 77 -13.50 6.50 3.21
C LYS A 77 -12.55 7.39 2.39
N GLN A 78 -11.50 7.89 3.02
CA GLN A 78 -10.47 8.72 2.36
C GLN A 78 -9.10 8.43 2.94
N ILE A 79 -8.10 8.42 2.05
CA ILE A 79 -6.68 8.46 2.39
C ILE A 79 -6.04 9.62 1.63
N VAL A 80 -5.47 10.57 2.35
CA VAL A 80 -4.93 11.80 1.77
C VAL A 80 -3.58 12.14 2.39
N TRP A 81 -2.68 12.64 1.57
CA TRP A 81 -1.38 13.12 2.02
C TRP A 81 -1.48 14.56 2.56
N CYS A 82 -0.88 14.81 3.72
CA CYS A 82 -0.69 16.14 4.30
C CYS A 82 0.79 16.50 4.15
N GLY A 83 1.15 17.07 3.00
CA GLY A 83 2.55 17.20 2.58
C GLY A 83 3.13 15.87 2.08
N SER A 84 4.46 15.74 2.08
CA SER A 84 5.16 14.56 1.54
C SER A 84 5.51 13.50 2.59
N GLU A 85 5.32 13.78 3.88
CA GLU A 85 5.79 12.93 5.00
C GLU A 85 4.67 12.45 5.92
N ALA A 86 3.43 12.89 5.70
CA ALA A 86 2.29 12.50 6.53
C ALA A 86 1.09 12.09 5.68
N VAL A 87 0.37 11.09 6.15
CA VAL A 87 -0.88 10.60 5.54
C VAL A 87 -1.98 10.59 6.59
N VAL A 88 -3.17 11.01 6.18
CA VAL A 88 -4.38 11.04 6.99
C VAL A 88 -5.35 10.03 6.39
N CYS A 89 -5.88 9.15 7.25
CA CYS A 89 -6.94 8.22 6.91
C CYS A 89 -8.22 8.63 7.65
N TYR A 90 -9.35 8.66 6.95
CA TYR A 90 -10.65 9.05 7.50
C TYR A 90 -11.67 7.92 7.30
N TRP A 91 -12.30 7.48 8.40
CA TRP A 91 -13.30 6.41 8.39
C TRP A 91 -14.75 6.92 8.54
N GLY A 92 -14.93 8.05 9.22
CA GLY A 92 -16.23 8.72 9.44
C GLY A 92 -17.17 7.96 10.35
#